data_AF-A0A924D4H5-F1
#
_entry.id   AF-A0A924D4H5-F1
#
_cell.length_a   1.000
_cell.length_b   1.000
_cell.length_c   1.000
_cell.angle_alpha   90.00
_cell.angle_beta   90.00
_cell.angle_gamma   90.00
#
_symmetry.space_group_name_H-M   'P 1'
#
loop_
_entity.id
_entity.type
_entity.pdbx_description
1 polymer ?
#
loop_
_entity_poly.entity_id
_entity_poly.type
_entity_poly.pdbx_seq_one_letter_code
_entity_poly.pdbx_strand_id
1 'polypeptide(L)'
;MKKIVSIIALTLFFSFNVSAQEQVKMMSSTPVQSEDNQVKAKEYNLALAKEAGASLNLSESLRNDLTTLLFMRSDALANCKTEEEKRLAFSKYTEKFISGLSLDQQKALKSNKELNNKLTVYSSK
;
A
#
# COMPACT_ATOMS: atom_id res chain seq x y z
N MET A 1 49.98 -20.63 20.65
CA MET A 1 49.14 -19.49 21.13
C MET A 1 49.99 -18.24 20.93
N LYS A 2 49.63 -17.21 20.15
CA LYS A 2 48.40 -16.42 20.17
C LYS A 2 48.11 -15.87 18.77
N LYS A 3 46.81 -15.71 18.49
CA LYS A 3 46.20 -15.27 17.24
C LYS A 3 46.49 -13.78 17.02
N ILE A 4 46.95 -13.39 15.84
CA ILE A 4 46.83 -12.01 15.36
C ILE A 4 45.85 -12.06 14.20
N VAL A 5 44.60 -11.74 14.53
CA VAL A 5 43.51 -11.60 13.58
C VAL A 5 43.82 -10.36 12.74
N SER A 6 43.94 -10.60 11.44
CA SER A 6 44.17 -9.59 10.41
C SER A 6 43.01 -8.59 10.41
N ILE A 7 43.28 -7.38 10.89
CA ILE A 7 42.44 -6.19 10.69
C ILE A 7 42.65 -5.80 9.22
N ILE A 8 41.93 -6.48 8.33
CA ILE A 8 41.81 -6.10 6.93
C ILE A 8 40.90 -4.87 6.92
N ALA A 9 41.55 -3.71 6.94
CA ALA A 9 41.24 -2.55 6.10
C ALA A 9 39.75 -2.42 5.74
N LEU A 10 38.93 -2.08 6.73
CA LEU A 10 38.39 -0.72 6.88
C LEU A 10 39.07 0.34 5.98
N THR A 11 38.80 0.32 4.67
CA THR A 11 38.77 1.51 3.76
C THR A 11 38.60 1.08 2.30
N LEU A 12 37.37 0.82 1.86
CA LEU A 12 37.00 1.03 0.46
C LEU A 12 36.22 2.33 0.37
N PHE A 13 37.02 3.38 0.24
CA PHE A 13 36.63 4.73 -0.12
C PHE A 13 36.01 4.72 -1.54
N PHE A 14 34.82 5.31 -1.66
CA PHE A 14 34.37 6.16 -2.77
C PHE A 14 34.13 5.50 -4.14
N SER A 15 32.85 5.52 -4.54
CA SER A 15 32.46 6.06 -5.84
C SER A 15 31.08 6.69 -5.71
N PHE A 16 31.06 8.00 -5.49
CA PHE A 16 29.92 8.83 -5.84
C PHE A 16 29.67 8.65 -7.34
N ASN A 17 28.58 7.98 -7.72
CA ASN A 17 28.01 8.23 -9.04
C ASN A 17 27.09 9.45 -8.89
N VAL A 18 27.70 10.64 -9.01
CA VAL A 18 27.01 11.79 -9.58
C VAL A 18 26.86 11.48 -11.07
N SER A 19 25.70 10.98 -11.46
CA SER A 19 25.28 11.01 -12.86
C SER A 19 24.41 12.25 -13.03
N ALA A 20 25.07 13.35 -13.36
CA ALA A 20 24.42 14.54 -13.88
C ALA A 20 23.76 14.16 -15.22
N GLN A 21 22.43 14.09 -15.18
CA GLN A 21 21.51 14.59 -16.20
C GLN A 21 21.92 14.36 -17.66
N GLU A 22 21.40 13.28 -18.25
CA GLU A 22 20.64 13.33 -19.51
C GLU A 22 20.22 11.91 -19.90
N GLN A 23 18.94 11.77 -20.27
CA GLN A 23 18.29 10.54 -20.75
C GLN A 23 18.10 9.51 -19.61
N VAL A 24 16.91 9.06 -19.24
CA VAL A 24 15.82 8.57 -20.08
C VAL A 24 14.54 8.69 -19.24
N LYS A 25 13.56 9.37 -19.81
CA LYS A 25 12.13 9.08 -19.68
C LYS A 25 11.91 7.57 -19.56
N MET A 26 11.92 6.98 -18.35
CA MET A 26 11.40 5.63 -17.99
C MET A 26 11.61 5.37 -16.48
N MET A 27 10.83 6.02 -15.63
CA MET A 27 10.56 5.50 -14.27
C MET A 27 9.08 5.72 -13.95
N SER A 28 8.28 5.03 -14.73
CA SER A 28 6.93 4.60 -14.37
C SER A 28 6.66 3.41 -15.28
N SER A 29 7.34 2.29 -15.00
CA SER A 29 6.80 0.99 -15.42
C SER A 29 5.62 0.66 -14.51
N THR A 30 4.64 1.58 -14.46
CA THR A 30 3.27 1.24 -14.11
C THR A 30 2.83 0.34 -15.27
N PRO A 31 2.43 -0.92 -15.04
CA PRO A 31 1.77 -1.66 -16.09
C PRO A 31 0.64 -0.77 -16.60
N VAL A 32 0.63 -0.48 -17.91
CA VAL A 32 -0.39 0.36 -18.55
C VAL A 32 -1.70 -0.40 -18.46
N GLN A 33 -2.34 -0.33 -17.30
CA GLN A 33 -3.77 -0.54 -17.21
C GLN A 33 -4.38 0.53 -18.09
N SER A 34 -5.20 0.10 -19.05
CA SER A 34 -6.03 0.98 -19.85
C SER A 34 -6.62 2.08 -18.95
N GLU A 35 -6.55 3.35 -19.38
CA GLU A 35 -6.98 4.50 -18.56
C GLU A 35 -8.37 4.27 -17.93
N ASP A 36 -9.26 3.61 -18.66
CA ASP A 36 -10.59 3.18 -18.22
C ASP A 36 -10.58 2.29 -16.95
N ASN A 37 -9.66 1.34 -16.83
CA ASN A 37 -9.55 0.48 -15.64
C ASN A 37 -9.02 1.24 -14.42
N GLN A 38 -8.13 2.22 -14.63
CA GLN A 38 -7.63 3.05 -13.53
C GLN A 38 -8.71 4.01 -13.01
N VAL A 39 -9.53 4.57 -13.90
CA VAL A 39 -10.67 5.43 -13.51
C VAL A 39 -11.67 4.64 -12.69
N LYS A 40 -12.07 3.44 -13.13
CA LYS A 40 -13.00 2.58 -12.40
C LYS A 40 -12.48 2.17 -11.02
N ALA A 41 -11.19 1.85 -10.90
CA ALA A 41 -10.58 1.52 -9.62
C ALA A 41 -10.61 2.70 -8.64
N LYS A 42 -10.35 3.92 -9.13
CA LYS A 42 -10.41 5.14 -8.31
C LYS A 42 -11.84 5.46 -7.86
N GLU A 43 -12.81 5.36 -8.77
CA GLU A 43 -14.22 5.56 -8.44
C GLU A 43 -14.72 4.55 -7.41
N TYR A 44 -14.38 3.26 -7.58
CA TYR A 44 -14.68 2.22 -6.61
C TYR A 44 -14.09 2.52 -5.23
N ASN A 45 -12.81 2.87 -5.17
CA ASN A 45 -12.13 3.20 -3.91
C ASN A 45 -12.74 4.42 -3.23
N LEU A 46 -13.14 5.45 -4.00
CA LEU A 46 -13.84 6.62 -3.46
C LEU A 46 -15.23 6.26 -2.91
N ALA A 47 -15.98 5.44 -3.63
CA ALA A 47 -17.28 4.95 -3.18
C ALA A 47 -17.14 4.13 -1.89
N LEU A 48 -16.15 3.23 -1.83
CA LEU A 48 -15.87 2.41 -0.66
C LEU A 48 -15.47 3.26 0.55
N ALA A 49 -14.66 4.30 0.37
CA ALA A 49 -14.31 5.23 1.45
C ALA A 49 -15.53 6.01 1.96
N LYS A 50 -16.45 6.40 1.08
CA LYS A 50 -17.72 7.05 1.47
C LYS A 50 -18.63 6.10 2.24
N GLU A 51 -18.80 4.87 1.76
CA GLU A 51 -19.57 3.81 2.42
C GLU A 51 -19.01 3.51 3.83
N ALA A 52 -17.70 3.38 3.94
CA ALA A 52 -17.02 3.19 5.23
C ALA A 52 -17.14 4.40 6.15
N GLY A 53 -17.00 5.61 5.59
CA GLY A 53 -17.16 6.86 6.32
C GLY A 53 -18.52 6.98 6.99
N ALA A 54 -19.59 6.66 6.26
CA ALA A 54 -20.95 6.67 6.79
C ALA A 54 -21.19 5.53 7.80
N SER A 55 -20.77 4.30 7.47
CA SER A 55 -21.05 3.11 8.29
C SER A 55 -20.28 3.08 9.61
N LEU A 56 -19.08 3.65 9.63
CA LEU A 56 -18.19 3.65 10.81
C LEU A 56 -18.15 5.00 11.52
N ASN A 57 -18.93 5.98 11.04
CA ASN A 57 -18.91 7.36 11.53
C ASN A 57 -17.47 7.92 11.58
N LEU A 58 -16.74 7.83 10.46
CA LEU A 58 -15.37 8.34 10.38
C LEU A 58 -15.39 9.86 10.29
N SER A 59 -14.42 10.50 10.94
CA SER A 59 -14.16 11.92 10.72
C SER A 59 -13.76 12.17 9.27
N GLU A 60 -13.90 13.41 8.80
CA GLU A 60 -13.50 13.78 7.45
C GLU A 60 -12.03 13.50 7.18
N SER A 61 -11.15 13.81 8.15
CA SER A 61 -9.71 13.49 8.05
C SER A 61 -9.49 11.99 7.88
N LEU A 62 -10.09 11.16 8.74
CA LEU A 62 -9.90 9.72 8.70
C LEU A 62 -10.46 9.08 7.41
N ARG A 63 -11.55 9.64 6.87
CA ARG A 63 -12.10 9.26 5.56
C ARG A 63 -11.15 9.61 4.41
N ASN A 64 -10.50 10.77 4.47
CA ASN A 64 -9.52 11.19 3.46
C ASN A 64 -8.26 10.30 3.52
N ASP A 65 -7.81 9.97 4.73
CA ASP A 65 -6.70 9.05 4.95
C ASP A 65 -7.04 7.65 4.43
N LEU A 66 -8.25 7.15 4.70
CA LEU A 66 -8.74 5.89 4.15
C LEU A 66 -8.75 5.91 2.61
N THR A 67 -9.24 7.00 2.00
CA THR A 67 -9.28 7.14 0.54
C THR A 67 -7.88 7.03 -0.05
N THR A 68 -6.92 7.75 0.54
CA THR A 68 -5.51 7.70 0.15
C THR A 68 -4.94 6.29 0.30
N LEU A 69 -5.22 5.64 1.43
CA LEU A 69 -4.77 4.29 1.72
C LEU A 69 -5.32 3.26 0.70
N LEU A 70 -6.59 3.41 0.28
CA LEU A 70 -7.19 2.57 -0.75
C LEU A 70 -6.53 2.75 -2.12
N PHE A 71 -6.21 3.99 -2.50
CA PHE A 71 -5.46 4.24 -3.74
C PHE A 71 -4.06 3.62 -3.69
N MET A 72 -3.32 3.85 -2.60
CA MET A 72 -1.99 3.23 -2.41
C MET A 72 -2.05 1.70 -2.43
N ARG A 73 -3.12 1.11 -1.86
CA ARG A 73 -3.34 -0.33 -1.91
C ARG A 73 -3.57 -0.81 -3.34
N SER A 74 -4.42 -0.15 -4.11
CA SER A 74 -4.66 -0.49 -5.52
C SER A 74 -3.38 -0.39 -6.35
N ASP A 75 -2.61 0.68 -6.17
CA ASP A 75 -1.33 0.87 -6.87
C ASP A 75 -0.33 -0.22 -6.48
N ALA A 76 -0.23 -0.57 -5.20
CA ALA A 76 0.66 -1.64 -4.75
C ALA A 76 0.25 -3.00 -5.34
N LEU A 77 -1.04 -3.33 -5.34
CA LEU A 77 -1.56 -4.57 -5.91
C LEU A 77 -1.31 -4.67 -7.41
N ALA A 78 -1.42 -3.56 -8.15
CA ALA A 78 -1.13 -3.53 -9.58
C ALA A 78 0.35 -3.79 -9.89
N ASN A 79 1.25 -3.52 -8.95
CA ASN A 79 2.69 -3.72 -9.09
C ASN A 79 3.19 -5.09 -8.57
N CYS A 80 2.34 -5.84 -7.87
CA CYS A 80 2.67 -7.21 -7.42
C CYS A 80 2.64 -8.19 -8.60
N LYS A 81 3.61 -9.11 -8.63
CA LYS A 81 3.75 -10.12 -9.70
C LYS A 81 3.12 -11.46 -9.34
N THR A 82 3.10 -11.78 -8.04
CA THR A 82 2.56 -13.05 -7.54
C THR A 82 1.34 -12.84 -6.65
N GLU A 83 0.49 -13.86 -6.53
CA GLU A 83 -0.65 -13.83 -5.61
C GLU A 83 -0.23 -13.73 -4.14
N GLU A 84 0.94 -14.28 -3.79
CA GLU A 84 1.54 -14.11 -2.46
C GLU A 84 1.84 -12.64 -2.17
N GLU A 85 2.52 -11.96 -3.10
CA GLU A 85 2.85 -10.53 -2.98
C GLU A 85 1.57 -9.68 -2.88
N LYS A 86 0.55 -10.00 -3.68
CA LYS A 86 -0.74 -9.30 -3.61
C LYS A 86 -1.41 -9.48 -2.25
N ARG A 87 -1.42 -10.70 -1.69
CA ARG A 87 -1.99 -10.95 -0.36
C ARG A 87 -1.24 -10.20 0.72
N LEU A 88 0.09 -10.20 0.68
CA LEU A 88 0.94 -9.47 1.63
C LEU A 88 0.73 -7.96 1.52
N ALA A 89 0.69 -7.41 0.29
CA ALA A 89 0.38 -6.01 0.06
C ALA A 89 -1.01 -5.65 0.61
N PHE A 90 -2.03 -6.45 0.30
CA PHE A 90 -3.39 -6.25 0.81
C PHE A 90 -3.42 -6.26 2.35
N SER A 91 -2.79 -7.25 2.99
CA SER A 91 -2.73 -7.37 4.46
C SER A 91 -2.10 -6.14 5.10
N LYS A 92 -0.95 -5.69 4.57
CA LYS A 92 -0.23 -4.52 5.09
C LYS A 92 -1.10 -3.26 5.12
N TYR A 93 -1.88 -3.02 4.07
CA TYR A 93 -2.79 -1.87 4.03
C TYR A 93 -4.03 -2.08 4.91
N THR A 94 -4.53 -3.32 5.00
CA THR A 94 -5.62 -3.68 5.91
C THR A 94 -5.25 -3.41 7.36
N GLU A 95 -4.07 -3.86 7.80
CA GLU A 95 -3.55 -3.63 9.15
C GLU A 95 -3.42 -2.14 9.45
N LYS A 96 -2.89 -1.35 8.51
CA LYS A 96 -2.82 0.11 8.65
C LYS A 96 -4.20 0.74 8.86
N PHE A 97 -5.18 0.36 8.05
CA PHE A 97 -6.54 0.86 8.19
C PHE A 97 -7.13 0.50 9.56
N ILE A 98 -7.09 -0.78 9.94
CA ILE A 98 -7.64 -1.26 11.22
C ILE A 98 -6.95 -0.59 12.41
N SER A 99 -5.63 -0.37 12.33
CA SER A 99 -4.85 0.30 13.39
C SER A 99 -5.25 1.76 13.60
N GLY A 100 -5.82 2.41 12.57
CA GLY A 100 -6.33 3.77 12.65
C GLY A 100 -7.75 3.89 13.20
N LEU A 101 -8.44 2.76 13.42
CA LEU A 101 -9.82 2.74 13.92
C LEU A 101 -9.85 2.60 15.44
N SER A 102 -10.81 3.29 16.08
CA SER A 102 -11.15 3.05 17.48
C SER A 102 -11.77 1.66 17.68
N LEU A 103 -11.81 1.17 18.93
CA LEU A 103 -12.41 -0.13 19.24
C LEU A 103 -13.89 -0.22 18.82
N ASP A 104 -14.65 0.86 18.98
CA ASP A 104 -16.06 0.87 18.61
C ASP A 104 -16.25 0.90 17.09
N GLN A 105 -15.38 1.60 16.36
CA GLN A 105 -15.36 1.57 14.90
C GLN A 105 -14.96 0.18 14.37
N GLN A 106 -14.00 -0.49 15.00
CA GLN A 106 -13.64 -1.87 14.65
C GLN A 106 -14.79 -2.85 14.89
N LYS A 107 -15.55 -2.68 15.98
CA LYS A 107 -16.76 -3.47 16.23
C LYS A 107 -17.83 -3.18 15.18
N ALA A 108 -18.10 -1.91 14.89
CA ALA A 108 -19.06 -1.51 13.85
C ALA A 108 -18.69 -2.10 12.48
N LEU A 109 -17.41 -2.10 12.13
CA LEU A 109 -16.91 -2.73 10.91
C LEU A 109 -17.21 -4.22 10.90
N LYS A 110 -16.88 -4.95 11.97
CA LYS A 110 -17.15 -6.39 12.07
C LYS A 110 -18.64 -6.73 12.03
N SER A 111 -19.50 -5.84 12.51
CA SER A 111 -20.96 -5.99 12.43
C SER A 111 -21.49 -5.83 11.00
N ASN A 112 -20.85 -5.02 10.16
CA ASN A 112 -21.17 -4.93 8.73
C ASN A 112 -20.31 -5.91 7.91
N LYS A 113 -20.77 -7.15 7.79
CA LYS A 113 -20.03 -8.23 7.10
C LYS A 113 -19.63 -7.89 5.67
N GLU A 114 -20.50 -7.21 4.92
CA GLU A 114 -20.23 -6.85 3.53
C GLU A 114 -19.06 -5.87 3.44
N LEU A 115 -19.13 -4.77 4.19
CA LEU A 115 -18.09 -3.76 4.24
C LEU A 115 -16.78 -4.33 4.80
N ASN A 116 -16.86 -5.16 5.84
CA ASN A 116 -15.70 -5.84 6.41
C ASN A 116 -15.00 -6.69 5.35
N ASN A 117 -15.74 -7.45 4.54
CA ASN A 117 -15.15 -8.27 3.49
C ASN A 117 -14.47 -7.42 2.42
N LYS A 118 -15.12 -6.34 1.95
CA LYS A 118 -14.52 -5.40 0.98
C LYS A 118 -13.21 -4.77 1.47
N LEU A 119 -13.11 -4.51 2.77
CA LEU A 119 -11.96 -3.81 3.35
C LEU A 119 -10.85 -4.73 3.85
N THR A 120 -11.19 -5.94 4.32
CA THR A 120 -10.25 -6.78 5.09
C THR A 120 -10.01 -8.18 4.52
N VAL A 121 -10.81 -8.62 3.55
CA VAL A 121 -10.66 -9.94 2.95
C VAL A 121 -10.07 -9.79 1.55
N TYR A 122 -8.88 -10.36 1.34
CA TYR A 122 -8.30 -10.45 0.01
C TYR A 122 -9.10 -11.45 -0.83
N SER A 123 -9.56 -11.02 -2.00
CA SER A 123 -10.22 -11.86 -2.99
C SER A 123 -9.46 -11.72 -4.31
N SER A 124 -8.91 -12.84 -4.78
CA SER A 124 -8.36 -12.97 -6.13
C SER A 124 -9.54 -13.19 -7.07
N LYS A 125 -9.98 -12.13 -7.76
CA LYS A 125 -10.95 -12.22 -8.86
C LYS A 125 -10.21 -12.29 -10.18
#